data_AF-A0A7J4B0P7-F1
#
_entry.id   AF-A0A7J4B0P7-F1
#
_cell.length_a   1.000
_cell.length_b   1.000
_cell.length_c   1.000
_cell.angle_alpha   90.00
_cell.angle_beta   90.00
_cell.angle_gamma   90.00
#
_symmetry.space_group_name_H-M   'P 1'
#
loop_
_entity.id
_entity.type
_entity.pdbx_description
1 polymer ?
#
loop_
_entity_poly.entity_id
_entity_poly.type
_entity_poly.pdbx_seq_one_letter_code
_entity_poly.pdbx_strand_id
1 'polypeptide(L)'
;MEEFKRQLLEFIEDRDEPFTVKFLVERCLQPVGESLVQNALAELEGEGLVIWLGGGEWISTKAVLKRALKPSMEVIMPKSLIAQIISTAIKRPDLEYTSITEFIKDAVKNFINKHGKWS
;
A
#
# COMPACT_ATOMS: atom_id res chain seq x y z
N MET A 1 -17.26 -6.41 25.69
CA MET A 1 -16.04 -6.50 24.86
C MET A 1 -16.42 -6.76 23.41
N GLU A 2 -17.21 -7.79 23.14
CA GLU A 2 -17.72 -8.11 21.78
C GLU A 2 -18.43 -6.94 21.07
N GLU A 3 -19.28 -6.19 21.78
CA GLU A 3 -19.96 -5.02 21.20
C GLU A 3 -18.98 -3.95 20.71
N PHE A 4 -17.95 -3.66 21.52
CA PHE A 4 -16.93 -2.68 21.17
C PHE A 4 -16.10 -3.14 19.97
N LYS A 5 -15.70 -4.42 19.95
CA LYS A 5 -14.96 -5.02 18.83
C LYS A 5 -15.76 -4.94 17.53
N ARG A 6 -17.07 -5.24 17.57
CA ARG A 6 -17.95 -5.14 16.40
C ARG A 6 -18.04 -3.70 15.88
N GLN A 7 -18.27 -2.73 16.76
CA GLN A 7 -18.33 -1.32 16.38
C GLN A 7 -16.99 -0.82 15.82
N LEU A 8 -15.87 -1.27 16.41
CA LEU A 8 -14.53 -0.96 15.93
C LEU A 8 -14.31 -1.53 14.52
N LEU A 9 -14.70 -2.78 14.29
CA LEU A 9 -14.59 -3.44 13.00
C LEU A 9 -15.41 -2.72 11.93
N GLU A 10 -16.68 -2.40 12.21
CA GLU A 10 -17.54 -1.63 11.30
C GLU A 10 -16.90 -0.29 10.92
N PHE A 11 -16.28 0.40 11.88
CA PHE A 11 -15.63 1.67 11.64
C PHE A 11 -14.36 1.56 10.76
N ILE A 12 -13.55 0.53 10.95
CA ILE A 12 -12.27 0.37 10.23
C ILE A 12 -12.41 -0.35 8.88
N GLU A 13 -13.47 -1.12 8.66
CA GLU A 13 -13.71 -1.83 7.39
C GLU A 13 -13.91 -0.88 6.21
N ASP A 14 -14.51 0.29 6.45
CA ASP A 14 -14.77 1.30 5.42
C ASP A 14 -13.55 2.19 5.13
N ARG A 15 -12.49 2.07 5.94
CA ARG A 15 -11.26 2.83 5.75
C ARG A 15 -10.35 2.15 4.75
N ASP A 16 -10.09 2.84 3.65
CA ASP A 16 -9.09 2.43 2.68
C ASP A 16 -7.66 2.72 3.16
N GLU A 17 -7.43 3.56 4.17
CA GLU A 17 -6.10 4.01 4.63
C GLU A 17 -5.69 3.38 5.98
N PRO A 18 -4.37 3.18 6.22
CA PRO A 18 -3.86 2.80 7.53
C PRO A 18 -4.32 3.75 8.65
N PHE A 19 -4.33 3.24 9.88
CA PHE A 19 -4.75 3.98 11.06
C PHE A 19 -3.93 3.59 12.29
N THR A 20 -3.91 4.46 13.28
CA THR A 20 -3.19 4.25 14.55
C THR A 20 -4.18 4.06 15.71
N VAL A 21 -3.70 3.48 16.81
CA VAL A 21 -4.49 3.37 18.06
C VAL A 21 -4.97 4.74 18.52
N LYS A 22 -4.08 5.73 18.48
CA LYS A 22 -4.40 7.12 18.86
C LYS A 22 -5.53 7.70 18.02
N PHE A 23 -5.49 7.48 16.70
CA PHE A 23 -6.56 7.90 15.79
C PHE A 23 -7.92 7.29 16.18
N LEU A 24 -7.94 6.01 16.55
CA LEU A 24 -9.18 5.33 16.96
C LEU A 24 -9.73 5.90 18.27
N VAL A 25 -8.87 6.11 19.27
CA VAL A 25 -9.27 6.70 20.56
C VAL A 25 -9.85 8.11 20.38
N GLU A 26 -9.24 8.95 19.53
CA GLU A 26 -9.73 10.31 19.25
C GLU A 26 -11.08 10.34 18.53
N ARG A 27 -11.47 9.24 17.88
CA ARG A 27 -12.75 9.12 17.14
C ARG A 27 -13.84 8.41 17.93
N CYS A 28 -13.54 7.88 19.11
CA CYS A 28 -14.56 7.36 20.00
C CYS A 28 -15.39 8.51 20.60
N LEU A 29 -16.72 8.34 20.61
CA LEU A 29 -17.67 9.30 21.21
C LEU A 29 -17.63 9.30 22.75
N GLN A 30 -16.89 8.38 23.34
CA GLN A 30 -16.68 8.23 24.77
C GLN A 30 -15.18 8.07 25.05
N PRO A 31 -14.70 8.42 26.25
CA PRO A 31 -13.33 8.15 26.64
C PRO A 31 -13.08 6.63 26.61
N VAL A 32 -12.19 6.19 25.73
CA VAL A 32 -11.73 4.80 25.65
C VAL A 32 -10.24 4.75 25.94
N GLY A 33 -9.81 3.80 26.76
CA GLY A 33 -8.40 3.58 27.02
C GLY A 33 -7.68 3.01 25.80
N GLU A 34 -6.47 3.50 25.52
CA GLU A 34 -5.62 2.97 24.43
C GLU A 34 -5.40 1.45 24.55
N SER A 35 -5.28 0.95 25.77
CA SER A 35 -5.14 -0.48 26.04
C SER A 35 -6.36 -1.30 25.61
N LEU A 36 -7.57 -0.75 25.74
CA LEU A 36 -8.78 -1.43 25.27
C LEU A 36 -8.80 -1.54 23.74
N VAL A 37 -8.41 -0.47 23.06
CA VAL A 37 -8.30 -0.45 21.60
C VAL A 37 -7.22 -1.43 21.13
N GLN A 38 -6.04 -1.43 21.77
CA GLN A 38 -4.97 -2.38 21.45
C GLN A 38 -5.41 -3.84 21.63
N ASN A 39 -6.08 -4.16 22.73
CA ASN A 39 -6.57 -5.52 22.96
C ASN A 39 -7.58 -5.95 21.90
N ALA A 40 -8.52 -5.06 21.56
CA ALA A 40 -9.49 -5.34 20.50
C ALA A 40 -8.83 -5.52 19.13
N LEU A 41 -7.81 -4.72 18.79
CA LEU A 41 -7.06 -4.88 17.54
C LEU A 41 -6.26 -6.18 17.51
N ALA A 42 -5.65 -6.58 18.63
CA ALA A 42 -4.94 -7.86 18.73
C ALA A 42 -5.88 -9.07 18.55
N GLU A 43 -7.10 -9.00 19.09
CA GLU A 43 -8.13 -10.01 18.83
C GLU A 43 -8.53 -10.04 17.35
N LEU A 44 -8.83 -8.88 16.76
CA LEU A 44 -9.18 -8.77 15.34
C LEU A 44 -8.04 -9.23 14.42
N GLU A 45 -6.79 -9.04 14.82
CA GLU A 45 -5.61 -9.54 14.10
C GLU A 45 -5.55 -11.07 14.19
N GLY A 46 -5.79 -11.64 15.37
CA GLY A 46 -5.91 -13.09 15.55
C GLY A 46 -7.04 -13.72 14.72
N GLU A 47 -8.11 -12.97 14.48
CA GLU A 47 -9.23 -13.34 13.60
C GLU A 47 -8.94 -13.08 12.10
N GLY A 48 -7.82 -12.42 11.77
CA GLY A 48 -7.43 -12.09 10.38
C GLY A 48 -8.22 -10.94 9.74
N LEU A 49 -8.94 -10.15 10.53
CA LEU A 49 -9.78 -9.04 10.07
C LEU A 49 -9.00 -7.72 9.93
N VAL A 50 -7.92 -7.59 10.70
CA VAL A 50 -6.96 -6.48 10.61
C VAL A 50 -5.53 -7.00 10.52
N ILE A 51 -4.63 -6.15 10.04
CA ILE A 51 -3.22 -6.46 9.82
C ILE A 51 -2.38 -5.37 10.46
N TRP A 52 -1.40 -5.75 11.27
CA TRP A 52 -0.35 -4.86 11.77
C TRP A 52 0.68 -4.57 10.67
N LEU A 53 0.90 -3.30 10.36
CA LEU A 53 1.89 -2.86 9.36
C LEU A 53 3.25 -2.55 9.97
N GLY A 54 3.35 -2.52 11.31
CA GLY A 54 4.51 -1.99 12.02
C GLY A 54 4.39 -0.49 12.30
N GLY A 55 5.29 0.03 13.14
CA GLY A 55 5.43 1.47 13.36
C GLY A 55 4.25 2.20 14.03
N GLY A 56 3.27 1.50 14.59
CA GLY A 56 2.06 2.14 15.14
C GLY A 56 0.81 1.97 14.26
N GLU A 57 0.95 1.41 13.06
CA GLU A 57 -0.08 1.43 12.03
C GLU A 57 -0.74 0.08 11.79
N TRP A 58 -2.06 0.13 11.62
CA TRP A 58 -2.95 -0.99 11.34
C TRP A 58 -3.74 -0.73 10.06
N ILE A 59 -4.19 -1.80 9.40
CA ILE A 59 -5.11 -1.70 8.26
C ILE A 59 -6.11 -2.86 8.28
N SER A 60 -7.32 -2.67 7.75
CA SER A 60 -8.28 -3.77 7.60
C SER A 60 -7.86 -4.70 6.45
N THR A 61 -8.04 -6.01 6.65
CA THR A 61 -7.78 -7.02 5.60
C THR A 61 -8.63 -6.75 4.36
N LYS A 62 -9.87 -6.29 4.55
CA LYS A 62 -10.79 -5.87 3.48
C LYS A 62 -10.22 -4.74 2.62
N ALA A 63 -9.63 -3.72 3.23
CA ALA A 63 -8.99 -2.62 2.48
C ALA A 63 -7.79 -3.10 1.67
N VAL A 64 -6.98 -4.00 2.24
CA VAL A 64 -5.86 -4.62 1.53
C VAL A 64 -6.35 -5.44 0.33
N LEU A 65 -7.36 -6.28 0.52
CA LEU A 65 -7.97 -7.06 -0.56
C LEU A 65 -8.57 -6.16 -1.64
N LYS A 66 -9.29 -5.11 -1.27
CA LYS A 66 -9.86 -4.14 -2.20
C LYS A 66 -8.78 -3.44 -3.03
N ARG A 67 -7.61 -3.12 -2.43
CA ARG A 67 -6.46 -2.55 -3.15
C ARG A 67 -5.81 -3.58 -4.08
N ALA A 68 -5.66 -4.82 -3.64
CA ALA A 68 -5.08 -5.89 -4.45
C ALA A 68 -5.96 -6.29 -5.64
N LEU A 69 -7.29 -6.23 -5.45
CA LEU A 69 -8.28 -6.54 -6.47
C LEU A 69 -8.63 -5.35 -7.38
N LYS A 70 -8.21 -4.12 -7.02
CA LYS A 70 -8.30 -3.00 -7.95
C LYS A 70 -7.40 -3.36 -9.14
N PRO A 71 -7.95 -3.46 -10.37
CA PRO A 71 -7.14 -3.71 -11.55
C PRO A 71 -6.04 -2.66 -11.57
N SER A 72 -4.80 -3.10 -11.82
CA SER A 72 -3.64 -2.22 -11.91
C SER A 72 -4.03 -1.00 -12.73
N MET A 73 -4.04 0.18 -12.09
CA MET A 73 -4.24 1.44 -12.81
C MET A 73 -3.34 1.37 -14.05
N GLU A 74 -3.93 1.41 -15.24
CA GLU A 74 -3.15 1.59 -16.45
C GLU A 74 -2.36 2.88 -16.24
N VAL A 75 -1.06 2.75 -16.03
CA VAL A 75 -0.18 3.90 -15.96
C VAL A 75 -0.17 4.49 -17.35
N ILE A 76 -1.05 5.47 -17.60
CA ILE A 76 -1.05 6.23 -18.84
C ILE A 76 0.24 7.04 -18.85
N MET A 77 1.29 6.47 -19.43
CA MET A 77 2.54 7.19 -19.63
C MET A 77 2.28 8.39 -20.56
N PRO A 78 2.69 9.60 -20.18
CA PRO A 78 2.61 10.76 -21.05
C PRO A 78 3.29 10.45 -22.39
N LYS A 79 2.62 10.75 -23.51
CA LYS A 79 3.17 10.52 -24.86
C LYS A 79 4.54 11.18 -25.06
N SER A 80 4.78 12.30 -24.38
CA SER A 80 6.07 13.00 -24.34
C SER A 80 7.18 12.15 -23.73
N LEU A 81 6.89 11.38 -22.68
CA LEU A 81 7.83 10.50 -22.00
C LEU A 81 8.15 9.28 -22.88
N ILE A 82 7.12 8.72 -23.54
CA ILE A 82 7.30 7.65 -24.54
C ILE A 82 8.19 8.14 -25.70
N ALA A 83 7.95 9.35 -26.21
CA ALA A 83 8.76 9.93 -27.29
C ALA A 83 10.22 10.16 -26.86
N GLN A 84 10.46 10.58 -25.62
CA GLN A 84 11.82 10.73 -25.07
C GLN A 84 12.53 9.38 -24.92
N ILE A 85 11.82 8.34 -24.46
CA ILE A 85 12.35 6.98 -24.37
C ILE A 85 12.74 6.47 -25.75
N ILE A 86 11.84 6.60 -26.75
CA ILE A 86 12.10 6.21 -28.13
C ILE A 86 13.30 6.97 -28.70
N SER A 87 13.35 8.30 -28.54
CA SER A 87 14.49 9.10 -28.97
C SER A 87 15.80 8.65 -28.31
N THR A 88 15.77 8.25 -27.04
CA THR A 88 16.97 7.85 -26.31
C THR A 88 17.45 6.46 -26.75
N ALA A 89 16.53 5.53 -26.95
CA ALA A 89 16.82 4.20 -27.48
C ALA A 89 17.37 4.26 -28.92
N ILE A 90 16.78 5.11 -29.78
CA ILE A 90 17.25 5.31 -31.17
C ILE A 90 18.63 5.98 -31.21
N LYS A 91 18.91 6.93 -30.31
CA LYS A 91 20.20 7.63 -30.26
C LYS A 91 21.33 6.78 -29.66
N ARG A 92 21.01 5.65 -29.05
CA ARG A 92 21.99 4.72 -28.46
C ARG A 92 21.76 3.28 -28.95
N PRO A 93 22.05 3.00 -30.23
CA PRO A 93 21.94 1.65 -30.79
C PRO A 93 22.96 0.67 -30.16
N ASP A 94 23.98 1.18 -29.47
CA ASP A 94 24.96 0.43 -28.67
C ASP A 94 24.34 -0.32 -27.47
N LEU A 95 23.09 0.00 -27.11
CA LEU A 95 22.38 -0.63 -26.00
C LEU A 95 21.65 -1.93 -26.40
N GLU A 96 21.63 -2.30 -27.69
CA GLU A 96 21.11 -3.57 -28.23
C GLU A 96 19.67 -3.96 -27.84
N TYR A 97 18.87 -3.05 -27.30
CA TYR A 97 17.48 -3.36 -26.93
C TYR A 97 16.61 -3.64 -28.15
N THR A 98 15.95 -4.81 -28.17
CA THR A 98 15.11 -5.23 -29.30
C THR A 98 13.72 -4.60 -29.27
N SER A 99 13.31 -4.06 -28.10
CA SER A 99 12.06 -3.34 -27.94
C SER A 99 12.11 -2.31 -26.81
N ILE A 100 11.24 -1.29 -26.90
CA ILE A 100 11.04 -0.29 -25.85
C ILE A 100 10.66 -0.96 -24.52
N THR A 101 9.91 -2.05 -24.57
CA THR A 101 9.49 -2.82 -23.40
C THR A 101 10.68 -3.40 -22.65
N GLU A 102 11.70 -3.90 -23.36
CA GLU A 102 12.94 -4.39 -22.73
C GLU A 102 13.73 -3.26 -22.08
N PHE A 103 13.85 -2.11 -22.76
CA PHE A 103 14.49 -0.92 -22.21
C PHE A 103 13.83 -0.47 -20.90
N ILE A 104 12.50 -0.38 -20.86
CA ILE A 104 11.76 0.03 -19.65
C ILE A 104 11.94 -1.01 -18.53
N LYS A 105 11.84 -2.30 -18.84
CA LYS A 105 12.03 -3.37 -17.84
C LYS A 105 13.43 -3.31 -17.23
N ASP A 106 14.45 -3.09 -18.04
CA ASP A 106 15.83 -3.03 -17.59
C ASP A 106 16.11 -1.75 -16.78
N ALA A 107 15.57 -0.60 -17.21
CA ALA A 107 15.66 0.65 -16.45
C ALA A 107 15.02 0.55 -15.07
N VAL A 108 13.84 -0.09 -14.96
CA VAL A 108 13.16 -0.32 -13.68
C VAL A 108 13.94 -1.29 -12.81
N LYS A 109 14.45 -2.40 -13.37
CA LYS A 109 15.32 -3.34 -12.64
C LYS A 109 16.57 -2.66 -12.10
N ASN A 110 17.25 -1.85 -12.91
CA ASN A 110 18.44 -1.13 -12.49
C ASN A 110 18.13 -0.06 -11.44
N PHE A 111 17.00 0.64 -11.56
CA PHE A 111 16.55 1.57 -10.54
C PHE A 111 16.31 0.88 -9.20
N ILE A 112 15.57 -0.25 -9.19
CA ILE A 112 15.31 -1.06 -8.00
C ILE A 112 16.61 -1.60 -7.42
N ASN A 113 17.54 -2.09 -8.23
CA ASN A 113 18.83 -2.60 -7.74
C ASN A 113 19.72 -1.50 -7.14
N LYS A 114 19.64 -0.29 -7.67
CA LYS A 114 20.43 0.86 -7.24
C LYS A 114 19.86 1.54 -5.98
N HIS A 115 18.53 1.51 -5.82
CA HIS A 115 17.82 2.18 -4.72
C HIS A 115 17.22 1.23 -3.67
N GLY A 116 17.16 -0.08 -3.95
CA GLY A 116 16.63 -1.12 -3.05
C GLY A 116 17.66 -1.69 -2.08
N LYS A 117 18.93 -1.27 -2.14
CA LYS A 117 19.94 -1.58 -1.11
C LYS A 117 19.85 -0.59 0.06
N TRP A 118 18.74 -0.63 0.79
CA TRP A 118 18.63 -0.16 2.17
C TRP A 118 17.83 -1.19 2.95
N SER A 119 18.48 -2.31 3.26
CA SER A 119 18.24 -3.23 4.38
C SER A 119 19.29 -4.33 4.30
#